data_AF-A0A975RF37-F1
#
_entry.id   AF-A0A975RF37-F1
#
_cell.length_a   1.000
_cell.length_b   1.000
_cell.length_c   1.000
_cell.angle_alpha   90.00
_cell.angle_beta   90.00
_cell.angle_gamma   90.00
#
_symmetry.space_group_name_H-M   'P 1'
#
loop_
_entity.id
_entity.type
_entity.pdbx_description
1 polymer ?
#
loop_
_entity_poly.entity_id
_entity_poly.type
_entity_poly.pdbx_seq_one_letter_code
_entity_poly.pdbx_strand_id
1 'polypeptide(L)'
;MKQRLDELGRDGYDWIITSNALGENRGRADIDNRIVRIRTTVGCDYMSSVVTHEWVHVQQGHRYGDDLGRTYDAFGAHELEMVADCGSMLLGSPKHPYVDDAGGVCSPYEVDTARRLIAESNAAPSVKASAR
;
A
#
# COMPACT_ATOMS: atom_id res chain seq x y z
N MET A 1 14.11 -1.53 -6.86
CA MET A 1 13.49 -1.33 -8.19
C MET A 1 12.54 -0.15 -8.03
N LYS A 2 12.60 0.89 -8.87
CA LYS A 2 11.73 2.07 -8.73
C LYS A 2 10.52 1.88 -9.66
N GLN A 3 9.33 1.63 -9.13
CA GLN A 3 8.09 1.68 -9.92
C GLN A 3 7.73 3.12 -10.21
N ARG A 4 7.10 3.38 -11.36
CA ARG A 4 6.64 4.73 -11.74
C ARG A 4 5.24 4.98 -11.16
N LEU A 5 4.96 6.22 -10.78
CA LEU A 5 3.67 6.64 -10.21
C LEU A 5 2.46 6.30 -11.11
N ASP A 6 2.64 6.26 -12.43
CA ASP A 6 1.59 5.90 -13.40
C ASP A 6 1.35 4.38 -13.51
N GLU A 7 2.16 3.56 -12.84
CA GLU A 7 1.97 2.11 -12.69
C GLU A 7 1.12 1.80 -11.44
N LEU A 8 1.15 2.67 -10.42
CA LEU A 8 0.40 2.50 -9.15
C LEU A 8 -1.10 2.77 -9.30
N GLY A 9 -1.50 3.58 -10.29
CA GLY A 9 -2.90 3.88 -10.60
C GLY A 9 -3.60 2.89 -11.54
N ARG A 10 -2.91 1.83 -12.00
CA ARG A 10 -3.46 0.85 -12.96
C ARG A 10 -4.09 -0.40 -12.33
N ASP A 11 -4.08 -0.48 -11.00
CA ASP A 11 -4.63 -1.62 -10.23
C ASP A 11 -6.14 -1.51 -9.95
N GLY A 12 -6.83 -0.58 -10.62
CA GLY A 12 -8.28 -0.39 -10.45
C GLY A 12 -8.66 0.18 -9.09
N TYR A 13 -7.75 0.91 -8.45
CA TYR A 13 -8.03 1.79 -7.32
C TYR A 13 -7.92 3.25 -7.79
N ASP A 14 -8.82 4.10 -7.30
CA ASP A 14 -8.76 5.54 -7.56
C ASP A 14 -7.82 6.21 -6.55
N TRP A 15 -6.77 6.87 -7.05
CA TRP A 15 -5.82 7.62 -6.22
C TRP A 15 -6.17 9.10 -6.19
N ILE A 16 -6.52 9.59 -5.01
CA ILE A 16 -7.05 10.95 -4.82
C ILE A 16 -6.17 11.72 -3.83
N ILE A 17 -5.71 12.90 -4.24
CA ILE A 17 -5.16 13.91 -3.33
C ILE A 17 -6.32 14.68 -2.70
N THR A 18 -6.40 14.72 -1.37
CA THR A 18 -7.55 15.29 -0.66
C THR A 18 -7.16 16.24 0.48
N SER A 19 -7.99 17.25 0.74
CA SER A 19 -7.94 18.08 1.95
C SER A 19 -8.79 17.53 3.10
N ASN A 20 -9.56 16.46 2.86
CA ASN A 20 -10.41 15.86 3.87
C ASN A 20 -9.58 15.24 5.00
N ALA A 21 -10.12 15.26 6.22
CA ALA A 21 -9.49 14.65 7.37
C ALA A 21 -9.43 13.11 7.20
N LEU A 22 -8.25 12.53 7.41
CA LEU A 22 -8.02 11.08 7.44
C LEU A 22 -7.61 10.62 8.86
N GLY A 23 -8.12 11.26 9.91
CA GLY A 23 -7.69 11.00 11.30
C GLY A 23 -6.28 11.50 11.59
N GLU A 24 -5.36 10.60 11.95
CA GLU A 24 -3.91 10.89 12.08
C GLU A 24 -3.11 10.48 10.83
N ASN A 25 -3.75 9.75 9.91
CA ASN A 25 -3.05 9.11 8.80
C ASN A 25 -2.72 10.10 7.68
N ARG A 26 -1.54 9.94 7.06
CA ARG A 26 -1.07 10.74 5.92
C ARG A 26 -1.62 10.23 4.58
N GLY A 27 -1.78 8.91 4.47
CA GLY A 27 -2.50 8.22 3.40
C GLY A 27 -3.55 7.28 4.00
N ARG A 28 -4.45 6.76 3.17
CA ARG A 28 -5.35 5.66 3.53
C ARG A 28 -5.83 4.93 2.29
N ALA A 29 -5.56 3.65 2.23
CA ALA A 29 -6.23 2.70 1.34
C ALA A 29 -7.58 2.29 1.94
N ASP A 30 -8.64 2.56 1.20
CA ASP A 30 -10.00 2.12 1.45
C ASP A 30 -10.27 0.93 0.53
N ILE A 31 -9.98 -0.27 1.04
CA ILE A 31 -10.01 -1.52 0.28
C ILE A 31 -11.41 -1.78 -0.30
N ASP A 32 -12.45 -1.62 0.53
CA ASP A 32 -13.85 -1.89 0.15
C ASP A 32 -14.33 -0.99 -1.00
N ASN A 33 -13.94 0.29 -0.95
CA ASN A 33 -14.36 1.27 -1.96
C ASN A 33 -13.36 1.43 -3.10
N ARG A 34 -12.24 0.70 -3.07
CA ARG A 34 -11.14 0.78 -4.04
C ARG A 34 -10.62 2.20 -4.25
N ILE A 35 -10.43 2.94 -3.16
CA ILE A 35 -9.92 4.32 -3.19
C ILE A 35 -8.69 4.44 -2.29
N VAL A 36 -7.62 5.04 -2.81
CA VAL A 36 -6.49 5.51 -2.00
C VAL A 36 -6.58 7.02 -1.86
N ARG A 37 -6.55 7.52 -0.62
CA ARG A 37 -6.58 8.95 -0.33
C ARG A 37 -5.26 9.38 0.28
N ILE A 38 -4.65 10.44 -0.25
CA ILE A 38 -3.42 11.03 0.29
C ILE A 38 -3.70 12.47 0.67
N ARG A 39 -3.26 12.92 1.85
CA ARG A 39 -3.48 14.31 2.25
C ARG A 39 -2.66 15.27 1.39
N THR A 40 -3.29 16.38 1.03
CA THR A 40 -2.64 17.55 0.42
C THR A 40 -1.47 18.11 1.24
N THR A 41 -1.44 17.86 2.56
CA THR A 41 -0.39 18.34 3.47
C THR A 41 0.81 17.41 3.58
N VAL A 42 0.85 16.29 2.86
CA VAL A 42 2.04 15.42 2.83
C VAL A 42 3.18 16.16 2.13
N GLY A 43 4.25 16.45 2.87
CA GLY A 43 5.45 17.07 2.31
C GLY A 43 6.09 16.17 1.25
N CYS A 44 6.74 16.78 0.25
CA CYS A 44 7.34 16.06 -0.88
C CYS A 44 8.28 14.92 -0.44
N ASP A 45 9.03 15.12 0.66
CA ASP A 45 9.97 14.14 1.21
C ASP A 45 9.30 12.85 1.74
N TYR A 46 8.00 12.91 2.06
CA TYR A 46 7.22 11.77 2.54
C TYR A 46 6.31 11.17 1.46
N MET A 47 6.11 11.89 0.35
CA MET A 47 5.10 11.52 -0.66
C MET A 47 5.36 10.13 -1.22
N SER A 48 6.60 9.82 -1.61
CA SER A 48 6.93 8.49 -2.13
C SER A 48 6.68 7.38 -1.12
N SER A 49 7.03 7.62 0.16
CA SER A 49 6.84 6.65 1.24
C SER A 49 5.37 6.34 1.51
N VAL A 50 4.54 7.38 1.57
CA VAL A 50 3.09 7.23 1.75
C VAL A 50 2.51 6.49 0.56
N VAL A 51 2.86 6.89 -0.66
CA VAL A 51 2.38 6.24 -1.88
C VAL A 51 2.74 4.75 -1.92
N THR A 52 3.98 4.38 -1.62
CA THR A 52 4.39 2.97 -1.64
C THR A 52 3.77 2.16 -0.50
N HIS A 53 3.56 2.77 0.68
CA HIS A 53 2.84 2.14 1.79
C HIS A 53 1.40 1.80 1.42
N GLU A 54 0.64 2.80 0.97
CA GLU A 54 -0.76 2.58 0.58
C GLU A 54 -0.89 1.61 -0.59
N TRP A 55 0.08 1.60 -1.52
CA TRP A 55 0.06 0.66 -2.62
C TRP A 55 0.20 -0.80 -2.14
N VAL A 56 0.97 -1.06 -1.07
CA VAL A 56 1.05 -2.41 -0.50
C VAL A 56 -0.30 -2.82 0.11
N HIS A 57 -1.03 -1.90 0.74
CA HIS A 57 -2.41 -2.17 1.19
C HIS A 57 -3.35 -2.51 0.03
N VAL A 58 -3.19 -1.86 -1.11
CA VAL A 58 -3.94 -2.23 -2.34
C VAL A 58 -3.65 -3.69 -2.73
N GLN A 59 -2.38 -4.10 -2.72
CA GLN A 59 -2.02 -5.50 -3.02
C GLN A 59 -2.57 -6.49 -1.99
N GLN A 60 -2.58 -6.11 -0.70
CA GLN A 60 -3.25 -6.91 0.33
C GLN A 60 -4.74 -7.09 0.03
N GLY A 61 -5.44 -6.02 -0.38
CA GLY A 61 -6.83 -6.08 -0.82
C GLY A 61 -7.04 -7.01 -2.02
N HIS A 62 -6.20 -6.91 -3.05
CA HIS A 62 -6.27 -7.83 -4.20
C HIS A 62 -6.11 -9.30 -3.82
N ARG A 63 -5.24 -9.60 -2.85
CA ARG A 63 -4.96 -10.97 -2.43
C ARG A 63 -6.08 -11.59 -1.60
N TYR A 64 -6.67 -10.85 -0.66
CA TYR A 64 -7.63 -11.39 0.31
C TYR A 64 -9.11 -11.06 -0.02
N GLY A 65 -9.31 -10.39 -1.15
CA GLY A 65 -10.61 -9.86 -1.58
C GLY A 65 -10.71 -8.39 -1.21
N ASP A 66 -11.43 -7.61 -2.03
CA ASP A 66 -11.71 -6.18 -1.80
C ASP A 66 -12.68 -5.99 -0.60
N ASP A 67 -12.33 -6.58 0.54
CA ASP A 67 -13.03 -6.61 1.82
C ASP A 67 -11.95 -6.46 2.92
N LEU A 68 -11.97 -5.29 3.57
CA LEU A 68 -11.04 -4.93 4.63
C LEU A 68 -11.18 -5.86 5.84
N GLY A 69 -12.38 -6.37 6.12
CA GLY A 69 -12.62 -7.36 7.18
C GLY A 69 -11.86 -8.65 6.93
N ARG A 70 -11.88 -9.17 5.68
CA ARG A 70 -11.07 -10.35 5.31
C ARG A 70 -9.58 -10.12 5.38
N THR A 71 -9.15 -8.92 5.00
CA THR A 71 -7.73 -8.53 5.06
C THR A 71 -7.27 -8.44 6.52
N TYR A 72 -8.10 -7.87 7.40
CA TYR A 72 -7.84 -7.88 8.84
C TYR A 72 -7.90 -9.27 9.46
N ASP A 73 -8.82 -10.14 9.05
CA ASP A 73 -8.87 -11.51 9.55
C ASP A 73 -7.64 -12.33 9.13
N ALA A 74 -7.05 -12.02 7.97
CA ALA A 74 -5.86 -12.69 7.46
C ALA A 74 -4.56 -12.27 8.16
N PHE A 75 -4.43 -11.00 8.53
CA PHE A 75 -3.20 -10.43 9.10
C PHE A 75 -3.30 -10.08 10.58
N GLY A 76 -4.42 -9.52 11.02
CA GLY A 76 -4.50 -8.66 12.19
C GLY A 76 -4.09 -7.23 11.86
N ALA A 77 -4.55 -6.26 12.67
CA ALA A 77 -4.34 -4.84 12.38
C ALA A 77 -2.88 -4.39 12.44
N HIS A 78 -2.09 -4.95 13.36
CA HIS A 78 -0.66 -4.63 13.46
C HIS A 78 0.10 -5.16 12.24
N GLU A 79 -0.12 -6.42 11.88
CA GLU A 79 0.67 -7.11 10.86
C GLU A 79 0.34 -6.60 9.46
N LEU A 80 -0.89 -6.12 9.27
CA LEU A 80 -1.32 -5.42 8.06
C LEU A 80 -0.44 -4.20 7.79
N GLU A 81 -0.19 -3.36 8.80
CA GLU A 81 0.64 -2.16 8.71
C GLU A 81 2.14 -2.52 8.63
N MET A 82 2.60 -3.50 9.42
CA MET A 82 4.00 -3.97 9.36
C MET A 82 4.36 -4.49 7.97
N VAL A 83 3.51 -5.32 7.36
CA VAL A 83 3.72 -5.81 5.99
C VAL A 83 3.74 -4.66 4.98
N ALA A 84 2.88 -3.66 5.15
CA ALA A 84 2.84 -2.49 4.27
C ALA A 84 4.12 -1.66 4.34
N ASP A 85 4.61 -1.38 5.55
CA ASP A 85 5.88 -0.67 5.73
C ASP A 85 7.07 -1.48 5.22
N CYS A 86 7.12 -2.79 5.50
CA CYS A 86 8.17 -3.67 4.99
C CYS A 86 8.16 -3.77 3.46
N GLY A 87 6.99 -3.78 2.83
CA GLY A 87 6.86 -3.70 1.38
C GLY A 87 7.34 -2.35 0.84
N SER A 88 6.95 -1.26 1.50
CA SER A 88 7.39 0.10 1.20
C SER A 88 8.93 0.23 1.28
N MET A 89 9.56 -0.37 2.29
CA MET A 89 11.03 -0.48 2.42
C MET A 89 11.65 -1.21 1.23
N LEU A 90 11.12 -2.37 0.85
CA LEU A 90 11.63 -3.17 -0.27
C LEU A 90 11.50 -2.44 -1.61
N LEU A 91 10.51 -1.56 -1.75
CA LEU A 91 10.30 -0.67 -2.89
C LEU A 91 11.21 0.57 -2.86
N GLY A 92 11.96 0.77 -1.78
CA GLY A 92 12.95 1.85 -1.64
C GLY A 92 12.42 3.12 -0.99
N SER A 93 11.31 3.03 -0.23
CA SER A 93 10.88 4.13 0.63
C SER A 93 12.00 4.53 1.60
N PRO A 94 12.20 5.83 1.88
CA PRO A 94 13.13 6.31 2.91
C PRO A 94 12.54 6.41 4.34
N LYS A 95 11.24 6.16 4.54
CA LYS A 95 10.52 6.36 5.82
C LYS A 95 9.53 5.22 6.07
N HIS A 96 9.51 4.67 7.30
CA HIS A 96 8.77 3.45 7.67
C HIS A 96 8.32 3.50 9.14
N PRO A 97 7.32 4.32 9.50
CA PRO A 97 7.00 4.63 10.90
C PRO A 97 6.66 3.40 11.75
N TYR A 98 5.92 2.43 11.23
CA TYR A 98 5.54 1.22 11.97
C TYR A 98 6.74 0.32 12.22
N VAL A 99 7.61 0.14 11.23
CA VAL A 99 8.85 -0.62 11.41
C VAL A 99 9.81 0.11 12.35
N ASP A 100 9.96 1.44 12.20
CA ASP A 100 10.79 2.27 13.06
C ASP A 100 10.34 2.17 14.52
N ASP A 101 9.02 2.27 14.78
CA ASP A 101 8.42 2.15 16.11
C ASP A 101 8.54 0.71 16.69
N ALA A 102 8.54 -0.32 15.83
CA ALA A 102 8.73 -1.71 16.20
C ALA A 102 10.20 -2.12 16.44
N GLY A 103 11.15 -1.18 16.33
CA GLY A 103 12.59 -1.43 16.57
C GLY A 103 13.45 -1.50 15.30
N GLY A 104 12.90 -1.09 14.15
CA GLY A 104 13.64 -0.86 12.90
C GLY A 104 13.88 -2.11 12.06
N VAL A 105 13.22 -3.24 12.34
CA VAL A 105 13.45 -4.50 11.65
C VAL A 105 12.15 -5.23 11.36
N CYS A 106 11.95 -5.61 10.09
CA CYS A 106 10.88 -6.49 9.67
C CYS A 106 11.15 -7.94 10.08
N SER A 107 10.12 -8.67 10.52
CA SER A 107 10.21 -10.11 10.72
C SER A 107 10.36 -10.86 9.39
N PRO A 108 10.88 -12.11 9.40
CA PRO A 108 10.94 -12.93 8.19
C PRO A 108 9.57 -13.13 7.52
N TYR A 109 8.50 -13.19 8.32
CA TYR A 109 7.13 -13.32 7.84
C TYR A 109 6.67 -12.07 7.08
N GLU A 110 6.91 -10.87 7.63
CA GLU A 110 6.55 -9.62 6.97
C GLU A 110 7.30 -9.44 5.65
N VAL A 111 8.61 -9.73 5.65
CA VAL A 111 9.44 -9.64 4.45
C VAL A 111 8.98 -10.62 3.37
N ASP A 112 8.71 -11.88 3.72
CA ASP A 112 8.26 -12.88 2.74
C ASP A 112 6.89 -12.52 2.18
N THR A 113 5.96 -12.09 3.03
CA THR A 113 4.63 -11.70 2.60
C THR A 113 4.66 -10.47 1.69
N ALA A 114 5.41 -9.43 2.07
CA ALA A 114 5.58 -8.24 1.25
C ALA A 114 6.20 -8.57 -0.13
N ARG A 115 7.20 -9.45 -0.17
CA ARG A 115 7.80 -9.92 -1.45
C ARG A 115 6.80 -10.64 -2.33
N ARG A 116 5.95 -11.49 -1.76
CA ARG A 116 4.91 -12.20 -2.52
C ARG A 116 3.91 -11.25 -3.12
N LEU A 117 3.42 -10.28 -2.35
CA LEU A 117 2.51 -9.23 -2.83
C LEU A 117 3.11 -8.44 -4.00
N ILE A 118 4.37 -8.01 -3.88
CA ILE A 118 5.09 -7.31 -4.95
C ILE A 118 5.29 -8.21 -6.19
N ALA A 119 5.56 -9.50 -6.01
CA ALA A 119 5.74 -10.41 -7.12
C ALA A 119 4.42 -10.67 -7.86
N GLU A 120 3.32 -10.85 -7.13
CA GLU A 120 1.98 -11.08 -7.66
C GLU A 120 1.48 -9.90 -8.49
N SER A 121 1.71 -8.66 -8.03
CA SER A 121 1.34 -7.44 -8.76
C SER A 121 2.06 -7.34 -10.11
N ASN A 122 3.32 -7.78 -10.19
CA ASN A 122 4.10 -7.76 -11.42
C ASN A 122 3.76 -8.91 -12.39
N ALA A 123 3.08 -9.94 -11.89
CA ALA A 123 2.69 -11.11 -12.68
C ALA A 123 1.30 -10.98 -13.32
N ALA A 124 0.46 -10.04 -12.84
CA ALA A 124 -0.88 -9.82 -13.40
C ALA A 124 -0.78 -9.22 -14.82
N PRO A 125 -1.34 -9.87 -15.86
CA PRO A 125 -1.40 -9.28 -17.20
C PRO A 125 -2.31 -8.05 -17.16
N SER A 126 -1.88 -6.95 -17.78
CA SER A 126 -2.69 -5.75 -17.98
C SER A 126 -4.05 -6.15 -18.57
N VAL A 127 -5.11 -6.08 -17.76
CA VAL A 127 -6.47 -6.21 -18.29
C VAL A 127 -6.62 -5.05 -19.26
N LYS A 128 -6.68 -5.37 -20.55
CA LYS A 128 -6.94 -4.40 -21.61
C LYS A 128 -8.17 -3.60 -21.20
N ALA A 129 -8.00 -2.30 -21.03
CA ALA A 129 -9.12 -1.37 -20.95
C ALA A 129 -10.04 -1.67 -22.15
N SER A 130 -11.24 -2.15 -21.87
CA SER A 130 -12.28 -2.29 -22.89
C SER A 130 -12.53 -0.91 -23.48
N ALA A 131 -12.25 -0.77 -24.77
CA ALA A 131 -12.68 0.37 -25.57
C ALA A 131 -14.21 0.53 -25.41
N ARG A 132 -14.62 1.75 -25.04
CA ARG A 132 -15.96 2.27 -25.32
C ARG A 132 -15.83 3.27 -26.45
#